data_AF-A0A830FWG5-F1
#
_entry.id   AF-A0A830FWG5-F1
#
_cell.length_a   1.000
_cell.length_b   1.000
_cell.length_c   1.000
_cell.angle_alpha   90.00
_cell.angle_beta   90.00
_cell.angle_gamma   90.00
#
_symmetry.space_group_name_H-M   'P 1'
#
loop_
_entity.id
_entity.type
_entity.pdbx_description
1 polymer ?
#
loop_
_entity_poly.entity_id
_entity_poly.type
_entity_poly.pdbx_seq_one_letter_code
_entity_poly.pdbx_strand_id
1 'polypeptide(L)' 'MRTEERIRDRIEALQDEYDRHDPPSTELEDEAEVAILRAIEELEWVLDEREAEDGFTT' A
#
# COMPACT_ATOMS: atom_id res chain seq x y z
N MET A 1 13.35 -0.91 -10.32
CA MET A 1 12.73 -0.67 -11.65
C MET A 1 11.81 0.55 -11.57
N ARG A 2 11.63 1.34 -12.63
CA ARG A 2 10.78 2.56 -12.60
C ARG A 2 9.32 2.31 -12.16
N THR A 3 8.82 1.08 -12.29
CA THR A 3 7.49 0.65 -11.83
C THR A 3 7.46 0.32 -10.33
N GLU A 4 8.53 -0.25 -9.79
CA GLU A 4 8.68 -0.57 -8.37
C GLU A 4 8.78 0.70 -7.53
N GLU A 5 9.61 1.66 -7.96
CA GLU A 5 9.72 2.98 -7.31
C GLU A 5 8.36 3.68 -7.23
N ARG A 6 7.57 3.64 -8.31
CA ARG A 6 6.21 4.19 -8.33
C ARG A 6 5.25 3.51 -7.38
N ILE A 7 5.41 2.23 -7.12
CA ILE A 7 4.55 1.49 -6.20
C ILE A 7 4.92 1.80 -4.76
N ARG A 8 6.22 1.93 -4.45
CA ARG A 8 6.68 2.42 -3.15
C ARG A 8 6.19 3.85 -2.88
N ASP A 9 6.32 4.76 -3.85
CA ASP A 9 5.79 6.14 -3.74
C ASP A 9 4.28 6.14 -3.48
N ARG A 10 3.54 5.20 -4.08
CA ARG A 10 2.08 5.10 -3.89
C ARG A 10 1.72 4.55 -2.51
N ILE A 11 2.48 3.58 -1.99
CA ILE A 11 2.32 3.05 -0.64
C ILE A 11 2.56 4.16 0.38
N GLU A 12 3.65 4.93 0.25
CA GLU A 12 3.95 6.07 1.13
C GLU A 12 2.80 7.09 1.14
N ALA A 13 2.29 7.47 -0.03
CA ALA A 13 1.16 8.39 -0.12
C ALA A 13 -0.14 7.85 0.51
N LEU A 14 -0.34 6.52 0.52
CA LEU A 14 -1.49 5.88 1.17
C LEU A 14 -1.29 5.79 2.68
N GLN A 15 -0.07 5.54 3.16
CA GLN A 15 0.26 5.60 4.59
C GLN A 15 0.05 7.01 5.15
N ASP A 16 0.51 8.04 4.45
CA ASP A 16 0.27 9.44 4.81
C ASP A 16 -1.22 9.80 4.82
N GLU A 17 -2.03 9.15 3.98
CA GLU A 17 -3.48 9.33 3.98
C GLU A 17 -4.10 8.64 5.19
N TYR A 18 -3.71 7.40 5.48
CA TYR A 18 -4.15 6.66 6.67
C TYR A 18 -3.85 7.43 7.97
N ASP A 19 -2.63 7.95 8.11
CA ASP A 19 -2.21 8.72 9.28
C ASP A 19 -3.04 10.01 9.48
N ARG A 20 -3.64 10.56 8.43
CA ARG A 20 -4.53 11.73 8.53
C ARG A 20 -5.91 11.40 9.10
N HIS A 21 -6.30 10.13 9.11
CA HIS A 21 -7.56 9.68 9.69
C HIS A 21 -7.43 9.28 11.17
N ASP A 22 -6.22 9.25 11.75
CA ASP A 22 -6.00 8.88 13.15
C ASP A 22 -6.20 10.06 14.15
N PRO A 23 -7.12 9.97 15.13
CA PRO A 23 -8.03 8.85 15.40
C PRO A 23 -9.30 8.89 14.56
N PRO A 24 -9.81 7.71 14.12
CA PRO A 24 -11.10 7.63 13.42
C PRO A 24 -12.16 8.30 14.28
N SER A 25 -12.86 9.28 13.70
CA SER A 25 -13.91 10.01 14.38
C SER A 25 -15.31 9.55 14.00
N THR A 26 -15.45 8.72 12.96
CA THR A 26 -16.72 8.22 12.41
C THR A 26 -16.61 6.83 11.76
N GLU A 27 -17.72 6.07 11.70
CA GLU A 27 -17.78 4.75 11.01
C GLU A 27 -17.50 4.84 9.50
N LEU A 28 -17.73 6.00 8.88
CA LEU A 28 -17.41 6.23 7.48
C LEU A 28 -15.90 6.44 7.27
N GLU A 29 -15.20 6.97 8.27
CA GLU A 29 -13.73 7.00 8.29
C GLU A 29 -13.18 5.57 8.48
N ASP A 30 -13.81 4.71 9.28
CA ASP A 30 -13.42 3.29 9.40
C ASP A 30 -13.45 2.55 8.03
N GLU A 31 -14.49 2.77 7.21
CA GLU A 31 -14.56 2.18 5.86
C GLU A 31 -13.48 2.73 4.92
N ALA A 32 -13.17 4.02 5.03
CA ALA A 32 -12.12 4.66 4.24
C ALA A 32 -10.73 4.15 4.64
N GLU A 33 -10.46 4.01 5.94
CA GLU A 33 -9.25 3.41 6.50
C GLU A 33 -9.06 1.96 6.02
N VAL A 34 -10.12 1.14 6.07
CA VAL A 34 -10.08 -0.24 5.56
C VAL A 34 -9.77 -0.28 4.06
N ALA A 35 -10.32 0.65 3.27
CA ALA A 35 -10.02 0.74 1.85
C ALA A 35 -8.55 1.13 1.59
N ILE A 36 -7.99 2.03 2.39
CA ILE A 36 -6.59 2.44 2.32
C ILE A 36 -5.67 1.27 2.68
N LEU A 37 -5.94 0.58 3.80
CA LEU A 37 -5.15 -0.57 4.24
C LEU A 37 -5.15 -1.71 3.20
N ARG A 38 -6.32 -2.00 2.62
CA ARG A 38 -6.42 -3.02 1.54
C ARG A 38 -5.61 -2.63 0.30
N ALA A 39 -5.61 -1.34 -0.05
CA ALA A 39 -4.82 -0.85 -1.17
C ALA A 39 -3.31 -0.93 -0.88
N ILE A 40 -2.88 -0.67 0.36
CA ILE A 40 -1.48 -0.86 0.78
C ILE A 40 -1.10 -2.33 0.69
N GLU A 41 -1.88 -3.25 1.27
CA GLU A 41 -1.63 -4.69 1.27
C GLU A 41 -1.50 -5.25 -0.16
N GLU A 42 -2.39 -4.85 -1.08
CA GLU A 42 -2.33 -5.28 -2.48
C GLU A 42 -1.03 -4.84 -3.16
N LEU A 43 -0.60 -3.60 -2.90
CA LEU A 43 0.62 -3.05 -3.49
C LEU A 43 1.88 -3.70 -2.92
N GLU A 44 1.89 -4.02 -1.62
CA GLU A 44 2.94 -4.79 -0.97
C GLU A 44 3.03 -6.20 -1.55
N TRP A 45 1.90 -6.89 -1.71
CA TRP A 45 1.87 -8.21 -2.36
C TRP A 45 2.43 -8.16 -3.79
N VAL A 46 2.11 -7.11 -4.57
CA VAL A 46 2.66 -6.91 -5.91
C VAL A 46 4.18 -6.69 -5.90
N LEU A 47 4.74 -6.08 -4.86
CA LEU A 47 6.19 -5.94 -4.73
C LEU A 47 6.84 -7.28 -4.40
N ASP A 48 6.27 -8.03 -3.46
CA ASP A 48 6.76 -9.35 -3.05
C ASP A 48 6.75 -10.34 -4.21
N GLU A 49 5.68 -10.38 -5.02
CA GLU A 49 5.62 -11.24 -6.21
C GLU A 49 6.72 -10.92 -7.23
N ARG A 50 7.03 -9.63 -7.42
CA ARG A 50 8.12 -9.23 -8.33
C ARG A 50 9.49 -9.61 -7.79
N GLU A 51 9.72 -9.45 -6.49
CA GLU A 51 10.96 -9.89 -5.85
C GLU A 51 11.12 -11.42 -6.00
N ALA A 52 10.03 -12.18 -5.87
CA ALA A 52 10.03 -13.62 -6.09
C ALA A 52 10.30 -14.01 -7.55
N GLU A 53 9.76 -13.27 -8.53
CA GLU A 53 10.04 -13.47 -9.96
C GLU A 53 11.51 -13.16 -10.32
N ASP A 54 12.05 -12.05 -9.80
CA ASP A 54 13.46 -11.68 -10.00
C ASP A 54 14.40 -12.70 -9.32
N GLY A 55 14.00 -13.26 -8.17
CA GLY A 55 14.75 -14.28 -7.41
C GLY A 55 14.81 -15.66 -8.06
N PHE A 56 13.84 -16.04 -8.90
CA PHE A 56 13.83 -17.34 -9.59
C PHE A 56 14.78 -17.41 -10.80
N THR A 57 15.19 -16.25 -11.34
CA THR A 57 15.96 -16.20 -12.60
C THR A 57 17.49 -16.12 -12.44
N THR A 58 18.02 -16.32 -11.22
CA THR A 58 19.48 -16.41 -10.94
C THR A 58 19.88 -17.81 -10.51
#